data_AF-A0A351GIA0-F1
#
_entry.id   AF-A0A351GIA0-F1
#
_cell.length_a   1.000
_cell.length_b   1.000
_cell.length_c   1.000
_cell.angle_alpha   90.00
_cell.angle_beta   90.00
_cell.angle_gamma   90.00
#
_symmetry.space_group_name_H-M   'P 1'
#
loop_
_entity.id
_entity.type
_entity.pdbx_description
1 polymer ?
#
loop_
_entity_poly.entity_id
_entity_poly.type
_entity_poly.pdbx_seq_one_letter_code
_entity_poly.pdbx_strand_id
1 'polypeptide(L)'
;MGKYNLNDDSYDAKDVAIFNDGEAGKALNVEISKIEKKTTDGNQPDWKIYFKDSSGNEISHGLYYVDTTREYGEKKWISQGKLLKHLVHQVMGADAKLPEFDTTEEGLDKVMSKLAKSIDGVKLNVWCNYGTENKSSEYLRIRSFAPMMEPAATAEEDSKLKRSKIEVMSRITADAEPEVEEVAEGSEGDW
;
A
#
# COMPACT_ATOMS: atom_id res chain seq x y z
N MET A 1 -27.09 30.00 17.84
CA MET A 1 -26.62 28.66 17.44
C MET A 1 -27.08 28.46 16.00
N GLY A 2 -26.15 28.28 15.05
CA GLY A 2 -26.48 28.16 13.62
C GLY A 2 -27.23 26.85 13.33
N LYS A 3 -28.11 26.86 12.33
CA LYS A 3 -28.74 25.64 11.80
C LYS A 3 -27.75 24.95 10.85
N TYR A 4 -27.63 23.63 10.96
CA TYR A 4 -26.91 22.81 9.99
C TYR A 4 -27.88 22.38 8.88
N ASN A 5 -27.50 22.55 7.61
CA ASN A 5 -28.28 22.12 6.44
C ASN A 5 -27.53 21.00 5.73
N LEU A 6 -28.00 19.75 5.87
CA LEU A 6 -27.38 18.59 5.22
C LEU A 6 -27.72 18.44 3.74
N ASN A 7 -28.61 19.29 3.20
CA ASN A 7 -28.89 19.38 1.75
C ASN A 7 -27.93 20.35 1.04
N ASP A 8 -26.91 20.84 1.75
CA ASP A 8 -25.89 21.69 1.18
C ASP A 8 -24.83 20.79 0.52
N ASP A 9 -24.44 21.09 -0.71
CA ASP A 9 -23.46 20.31 -1.49
C ASP A 9 -22.10 20.16 -0.77
N SER A 10 -21.80 20.97 0.25
CA SER A 10 -20.63 20.75 1.11
C SER A 10 -20.68 19.44 1.92
N TYR A 11 -21.85 18.82 2.04
CA TYR A 11 -22.06 17.49 2.61
C TYR A 11 -22.08 16.37 1.55
N ASP A 12 -22.02 16.70 0.26
CA ASP A 12 -21.95 15.69 -0.78
C ASP A 12 -20.67 14.86 -0.66
N ALA A 13 -20.81 13.57 -0.91
CA ALA A 13 -19.67 12.68 -0.99
C ALA A 13 -18.76 13.14 -2.13
N LYS A 14 -17.50 13.41 -1.83
CA LYS A 14 -16.50 13.74 -2.85
C LYS A 14 -16.13 12.48 -3.61
N ASP A 15 -16.05 12.58 -4.93
CA ASP A 15 -15.40 11.54 -5.74
C ASP A 15 -13.96 11.38 -5.25
N VAL A 16 -13.65 10.19 -4.74
CA VAL A 16 -12.31 9.84 -4.28
C VAL A 16 -11.59 9.18 -5.42
N ALA A 17 -10.61 9.87 -6.01
CA ALA A 17 -9.71 9.25 -6.96
C ALA A 17 -8.78 8.27 -6.22
N ILE A 18 -8.72 7.02 -6.68
CA ILE A 18 -8.02 5.91 -6.01
C ILE A 18 -6.80 5.53 -6.85
N PHE A 19 -5.68 5.26 -6.18
CA PHE A 19 -4.46 4.78 -6.83
C PHE A 19 -4.74 3.59 -7.76
N ASN A 20 -4.21 3.64 -8.97
CA ASN A 20 -4.39 2.62 -10.02
C ASN A 20 -5.88 2.30 -10.29
N ASP A 21 -6.75 3.32 -10.21
CA ASP A 21 -8.20 3.23 -10.36
C ASP A 21 -8.87 2.20 -9.42
N GLY A 22 -8.19 1.89 -8.31
CA GLY A 22 -8.63 0.85 -7.37
C GLY A 22 -8.38 -0.57 -7.87
N GLU A 23 -7.73 -0.78 -9.02
CA GLU A 23 -7.44 -2.11 -9.53
C GLU A 23 -6.17 -2.69 -8.89
N ALA A 24 -6.23 -3.96 -8.46
CA ALA A 24 -5.06 -4.71 -8.05
C ALA A 24 -4.29 -5.23 -9.28
N GLY A 25 -2.97 -5.15 -9.25
CA GLY A 25 -2.13 -5.57 -10.36
C GLY A 25 -0.90 -4.68 -10.52
N LYS A 26 -0.44 -4.52 -11.75
CA LYS A 26 0.71 -3.68 -12.08
C LYS A 26 0.24 -2.26 -12.39
N ALA A 27 0.61 -1.30 -11.54
CA ALA A 27 0.50 0.13 -11.80
C ALA A 27 1.74 0.60 -12.56
N LEU A 28 1.55 1.31 -13.67
CA LEU A 28 2.63 1.74 -14.57
C LEU A 28 3.06 3.18 -14.31
N ASN A 29 4.34 3.47 -14.58
CA ASN A 29 4.91 4.83 -14.54
C ASN A 29 4.71 5.61 -13.22
N VAL A 30 4.69 4.85 -12.11
CA VAL A 30 4.53 5.35 -10.74
C VAL A 30 5.81 6.07 -10.30
N GLU A 31 5.63 7.15 -9.54
CA GLU A 31 6.70 7.88 -8.86
C GLU A 31 6.67 7.61 -7.36
N ILE A 32 7.84 7.60 -6.71
CA ILE A 32 7.89 7.76 -5.26
C ILE A 32 7.88 9.26 -4.99
N SER A 33 6.74 9.81 -4.55
CA SER A 33 6.54 11.25 -4.36
C SER A 33 7.30 11.79 -3.17
N LYS A 34 7.38 11.01 -2.09
CA LYS A 34 8.09 11.36 -0.86
C LYS A 34 8.34 10.13 0.01
N ILE A 35 9.36 10.24 0.85
CA ILE A 35 9.67 9.29 1.92
C ILE A 35 9.77 10.06 3.22
N GLU A 36 8.92 9.73 4.19
CA GLU A 36 8.82 10.45 5.45
C GLU A 36 9.17 9.54 6.63
N LYS A 37 10.03 10.05 7.52
CA LYS A 37 10.23 9.46 8.85
C LYS A 37 9.11 9.94 9.77
N LYS A 38 8.66 9.06 10.64
CA LYS A 38 7.72 9.37 11.71
C LYS A 38 8.22 10.53 12.57
N THR A 39 7.32 11.46 12.90
CA THR A 39 7.61 12.66 13.70
C THR A 39 6.88 12.70 15.03
N THR A 40 5.88 11.85 15.24
CA THR A 40 5.06 11.83 16.45
C THR A 40 4.96 10.44 17.06
N ASP A 41 4.90 10.40 18.39
CA ASP A 41 4.67 9.18 19.15
C ASP A 41 3.26 8.63 18.88
N GLY A 42 3.15 7.33 18.64
CA GLY A 42 1.88 6.68 18.30
C GLY A 42 2.06 5.38 17.50
N ASN A 43 0.96 4.66 17.30
CA ASN A 43 0.96 3.41 16.54
C ASN A 43 0.90 3.67 15.02
N GLN A 44 2.01 4.14 14.47
CA GLN A 44 2.17 4.39 13.03
C GLN A 44 3.55 3.92 12.55
N PRO A 45 3.71 3.65 11.24
CA PRO A 45 4.99 3.25 10.66
C PRO A 45 6.10 4.24 11.01
N ASP A 46 7.30 3.73 11.28
CA ASP A 46 8.49 4.54 11.53
C ASP A 46 8.98 5.25 10.26
N TRP A 47 8.73 4.63 9.10
CA TRP A 47 8.92 5.22 7.78
C TRP A 47 7.70 4.97 6.88
N LYS A 48 7.34 5.96 6.06
CA LYS A 48 6.32 5.86 5.03
C LYS A 48 6.91 6.23 3.68
N ILE A 49 6.63 5.40 2.68
CA ILE A 49 6.94 5.64 1.27
C ILE A 49 5.63 5.96 0.58
N TYR A 50 5.56 7.09 -0.11
CA TYR A 50 4.38 7.52 -0.85
C TYR A 50 4.60 7.31 -2.34
N PHE A 51 3.65 6.62 -2.97
CA PHE A 51 3.65 6.26 -4.38
C PHE A 51 2.53 7.00 -5.07
N LYS A 52 2.84 7.64 -6.19
CA LYS A 52 1.91 8.42 -7.00
C LYS A 52 1.79 7.81 -8.38
N ASP A 53 0.57 7.46 -8.79
CA ASP A 53 0.31 6.93 -10.13
C ASP A 53 0.34 8.02 -11.21
N SER A 54 0.15 7.62 -12.47
CA SER A 54 0.12 8.54 -13.61
C SER A 54 -1.03 9.56 -13.56
N SER A 55 -2.12 9.23 -12.88
CA SER A 55 -3.29 10.09 -12.68
C SER A 55 -3.10 11.06 -11.51
N GLY A 56 -2.05 10.86 -10.73
CA GLY A 56 -1.67 11.69 -9.60
C GLY A 56 -2.25 11.25 -8.26
N ASN A 57 -2.90 10.09 -8.21
CA ASN A 57 -3.45 9.52 -6.99
C ASN A 57 -2.33 8.90 -6.16
N GLU A 58 -2.43 8.99 -4.84
CA GLU A 58 -1.37 8.60 -3.92
C GLU A 58 -1.77 7.42 -3.02
N ILE A 59 -0.82 6.53 -2.77
CA ILE A 59 -0.91 5.47 -1.78
C ILE A 59 0.39 5.40 -0.98
N SER A 60 0.33 4.96 0.28
CA SER A 60 1.53 4.80 1.10
C SER A 60 1.84 3.36 1.47
N HIS A 61 3.13 3.06 1.63
CA HIS A 61 3.64 1.83 2.20
C HIS A 61 4.42 2.13 3.48
N GLY A 62 4.03 1.49 4.57
CA GLY A 62 4.63 1.71 5.89
C GLY A 62 5.65 0.64 6.26
N LEU A 63 6.80 1.07 6.78
CA LEU A 63 7.83 0.21 7.38
C LEU A 63 7.95 0.55 8.87
N TYR A 64 8.03 -0.50 9.69
CA TYR A 64 8.18 -0.40 11.14
C TYR A 64 9.54 -0.96 11.54
N TYR A 65 10.09 -0.44 12.62
CA TYR A 65 11.23 -1.06 13.30
C TYR A 65 10.89 -2.50 13.68
N VAL A 66 11.89 -3.37 13.50
CA VAL A 66 11.75 -4.80 13.79
C VAL A 66 12.55 -5.11 15.04
N ASP A 67 11.85 -5.42 16.12
CA ASP A 67 12.47 -5.98 17.32
C ASP A 67 12.81 -7.46 17.07
N THR A 68 14.10 -7.74 16.87
CA THR A 68 14.60 -9.10 16.58
C THR A 68 14.55 -10.04 17.79
N THR A 69 14.37 -9.51 19.00
CA THR A 69 14.29 -10.30 20.24
C THR A 69 12.94 -10.99 20.42
N ARG A 70 11.92 -10.55 19.68
CA ARG A 70 10.56 -11.11 19.72
C ARG A 70 10.45 -12.38 18.89
N GLU A 71 9.40 -13.16 19.17
CA GLU A 71 9.03 -14.30 18.33
C GLU A 71 8.86 -13.86 16.85
N TYR A 72 9.53 -14.58 15.95
CA TYR A 72 9.64 -14.28 14.52
C TYR A 72 10.32 -12.95 14.17
N GLY A 73 10.97 -12.26 15.11
CA GLY A 73 11.65 -10.98 14.88
C GLY A 73 12.71 -11.08 13.79
N GLU A 74 13.61 -12.07 13.86
CA GLU A 74 14.61 -12.32 12.81
C GLU A 74 13.99 -12.61 11.44
N LYS A 75 12.92 -13.41 11.38
CA LYS A 75 12.22 -13.72 10.13
C LYS A 75 11.57 -12.48 9.52
N LYS A 76 10.97 -11.62 10.35
CA LYS A 76 10.43 -10.32 9.92
C LYS A 76 11.55 -9.43 9.39
N TRP A 77 12.69 -9.38 10.07
CA TRP A 77 13.84 -8.61 9.63
C TRP A 77 14.38 -9.12 8.29
N ILE A 78 14.56 -10.43 8.11
CA ILE A 78 14.99 -11.00 6.82
C ILE A 78 14.02 -10.61 5.69
N SER A 79 12.71 -10.67 5.95
CA SER A 79 11.70 -10.27 4.97
C SER A 79 11.79 -8.77 4.64
N GLN A 80 11.91 -7.91 5.66
CA GLN A 80 12.05 -6.47 5.47
C GLN A 80 13.37 -6.12 4.80
N GLY A 81 14.48 -6.77 5.15
CA GLY A 81 15.79 -6.58 4.52
C GLY A 81 15.80 -6.95 3.04
N LYS A 82 15.08 -8.01 2.64
CA LYS A 82 14.85 -8.33 1.20
C LYS A 82 14.09 -7.21 0.50
N LEU A 83 13.07 -6.65 1.15
CA LEU A 83 12.29 -5.53 0.64
C LEU A 83 13.16 -4.26 0.50
N LEU A 84 13.94 -3.92 1.53
CA LEU A 84 14.85 -2.77 1.54
C LEU A 84 15.92 -2.89 0.44
N LYS A 85 16.54 -4.06 0.31
CA LYS A 85 17.49 -4.34 -0.77
C LYS A 85 16.84 -4.18 -2.14
N HIS A 86 15.64 -4.73 -2.31
CA HIS A 86 14.86 -4.58 -3.53
C HIS A 86 14.57 -3.10 -3.85
N LEU A 87 14.08 -2.33 -2.87
CA LEU A 87 13.81 -0.90 -3.00
C LEU A 87 15.04 -0.13 -3.52
N VAL A 88 16.18 -0.30 -2.84
CA VAL A 88 17.44 0.36 -3.22
C VAL A 88 17.86 -0.03 -4.62
N HIS A 89 17.79 -1.31 -4.97
CA HIS A 89 18.27 -1.78 -6.28
C HIS A 89 17.39 -1.34 -7.45
N GLN A 90 16.08 -1.19 -7.26
CA GLN A 90 15.23 -0.67 -8.33
C GLN A 90 15.35 0.85 -8.50
N VAL A 91 15.59 1.60 -7.41
CA VAL A 91 15.71 3.08 -7.47
C VAL A 91 17.11 3.53 -7.85
N MET A 92 18.14 2.88 -7.31
CA MET A 92 19.54 3.32 -7.41
C MET A 92 20.40 2.44 -8.33
N GLY A 93 19.83 1.36 -8.88
CA GLY A 93 20.52 0.39 -9.72
C GLY A 93 21.05 -0.83 -8.96
N ALA A 94 21.28 -1.92 -9.69
CA ALA A 94 21.65 -3.23 -9.13
C ALA A 94 22.98 -3.22 -8.36
N ASP A 95 23.91 -2.34 -8.74
CA ASP A 95 25.24 -2.22 -8.12
C ASP A 95 25.25 -1.29 -6.88
N ALA A 96 24.09 -0.74 -6.51
CA ALA A 96 24.01 0.14 -5.35
C ALA A 96 24.40 -0.60 -4.07
N LYS A 97 25.39 -0.04 -3.37
CA LYS A 97 25.86 -0.54 -2.08
C LYS A 97 24.94 -0.06 -0.96
N LEU A 98 24.49 -1.00 -0.14
CA LEU A 98 23.76 -0.72 1.10
C LEU A 98 24.76 -0.39 2.22
N PRO A 99 24.38 0.50 3.16
CA PRO A 99 25.22 0.83 4.30
C PRO A 99 25.31 -0.36 5.28
N GLU A 100 26.42 -0.43 6.01
CA GLU A 100 26.57 -1.29 7.18
C GLU A 100 25.93 -0.63 8.42
N PHE A 101 25.43 -1.45 9.34
CA PHE A 101 24.70 -1.04 10.53
C PHE A 101 24.77 -2.13 11.60
N ASP A 102 24.69 -1.72 12.86
CA ASP A 102 24.80 -2.61 14.02
C ASP A 102 23.44 -3.09 14.51
N THR A 103 22.38 -2.28 14.30
CA THR A 103 21.01 -2.62 14.67
C THR A 103 20.04 -2.54 13.49
N THR A 104 18.92 -3.24 13.60
CA THR A 104 17.88 -3.25 12.56
C THR A 104 17.22 -1.89 12.37
N GLU A 105 17.06 -1.12 13.45
CA GLU A 105 16.53 0.24 13.43
C GLU A 105 17.48 1.18 12.67
N GLU A 106 18.76 1.11 12.99
CA GLU A 106 19.80 1.88 12.31
C GLU A 106 19.87 1.50 10.82
N GLY A 107 19.74 0.21 10.52
CA GLY A 107 19.69 -0.28 9.15
C GLY A 107 18.51 0.27 8.36
N LEU A 108 17.30 0.25 8.94
CA LEU A 108 16.12 0.86 8.31
C LEU A 108 16.36 2.36 8.09
N ASP A 109 16.79 3.09 9.11
CA ASP A 109 17.00 4.55 9.05
C ASP A 109 18.03 4.97 7.99
N LYS A 110 19.18 4.29 7.95
CA LYS A 110 20.24 4.59 6.99
C LYS A 110 19.79 4.30 5.56
N VAL A 111 19.11 3.17 5.34
CA VAL A 111 18.63 2.79 4.00
C VAL A 111 17.53 3.74 3.52
N MET A 112 16.54 4.04 4.37
CA MET A 112 15.43 4.92 4.00
C MET A 112 15.89 6.36 3.76
N SER A 113 16.80 6.87 4.59
CA SER A 113 17.39 8.21 4.39
C SER A 113 18.20 8.30 3.10
N LYS A 114 18.90 7.22 2.71
CA LYS A 114 19.62 7.14 1.44
C LYS A 114 18.65 7.08 0.26
N LEU A 115 17.60 6.28 0.37
CA LEU A 115 16.56 6.15 -0.64
C LEU A 115 15.86 7.49 -0.89
N ALA A 116 15.47 8.20 0.18
CA ALA A 116 14.79 9.50 0.12
C ALA A 116 15.56 10.56 -0.69
N LYS A 117 16.89 10.48 -0.73
CA LYS A 117 17.76 11.39 -1.51
C LYS A 117 17.92 10.99 -2.97
N SER A 118 17.35 9.86 -3.37
CA SER A 118 17.58 9.21 -4.67
C SER A 118 16.29 8.97 -5.46
N ILE A 119 15.13 9.46 -4.97
CA ILE A 119 13.82 9.21 -5.60
C ILE A 119 13.50 10.14 -6.78
N ASP A 120 14.19 11.28 -6.87
CA ASP A 120 13.87 12.31 -7.85
C ASP A 120 14.01 11.81 -9.29
N GLY A 121 12.92 11.95 -10.07
CA GLY A 121 12.87 11.55 -11.48
C GLY A 121 12.80 10.04 -11.74
N VAL A 122 12.72 9.22 -10.68
CA VAL A 122 12.65 7.77 -10.82
C VAL A 122 11.23 7.33 -11.13
N LYS A 123 11.06 6.63 -12.27
CA LYS A 123 9.81 6.02 -12.71
C LYS A 123 9.85 4.50 -12.55
N LEU A 124 8.81 3.96 -11.92
CA LEU A 124 8.71 2.55 -11.56
C LEU A 124 7.38 1.96 -12.04
N ASN A 125 7.39 0.67 -12.34
CA ASN A 125 6.18 -0.13 -12.32
C ASN A 125 6.05 -0.74 -10.93
N VAL A 126 4.87 -0.71 -10.33
CA VAL A 126 4.64 -1.14 -8.93
C VAL A 126 3.48 -2.13 -8.89
N TRP A 127 3.60 -3.17 -8.07
CA TRP A 127 2.49 -4.11 -7.85
C TRP A 127 1.65 -3.74 -6.63
N CYS A 128 0.34 -3.67 -6.82
CA CYS A 128 -0.66 -3.42 -5.79
C CYS A 128 -1.62 -4.62 -5.62
N ASN A 129 -2.12 -4.81 -4.41
CA ASN A 129 -3.05 -5.87 -4.04
C ASN A 129 -3.93 -5.47 -2.84
N TYR A 130 -4.88 -6.31 -2.47
CA TYR A 130 -5.74 -6.16 -1.30
C TYR A 130 -5.23 -6.95 -0.10
N GLY A 131 -3.91 -7.05 0.04
CA GLY A 131 -3.23 -7.84 1.06
C GLY A 131 -3.03 -9.30 0.66
N THR A 132 -2.88 -10.15 1.68
CA THR A 132 -2.64 -11.59 1.51
C THR A 132 -3.82 -12.39 2.05
N GLU A 133 -3.94 -13.66 1.69
CA GLU A 133 -5.01 -14.55 2.19
C GLU A 133 -5.14 -14.53 3.72
N ASN A 134 -4.02 -14.48 4.45
CA ASN A 134 -4.00 -14.44 5.92
C ASN A 134 -4.22 -13.05 6.53
N LYS A 135 -4.18 -11.99 5.70
CA LYS A 135 -4.28 -10.59 6.12
C LYS A 135 -4.75 -9.74 4.96
N SER A 136 -6.02 -9.90 4.64
CA SER A 136 -6.69 -9.19 3.56
C SER A 136 -7.08 -7.78 4.01
N SER A 137 -7.46 -6.95 3.05
CA SER A 137 -7.87 -5.56 3.28
C SER A 137 -8.96 -5.15 2.32
N GLU A 138 -9.83 -4.25 2.77
CA GLU A 138 -10.81 -3.56 1.91
C GLU A 138 -10.18 -2.44 1.06
N TYR A 139 -8.91 -2.14 1.28
CA TYR A 139 -8.18 -1.03 0.68
C TYR A 139 -7.03 -1.61 -0.14
N LEU A 140 -6.82 -1.01 -1.32
CA LEU A 140 -5.66 -1.30 -2.13
C LEU A 140 -4.39 -0.96 -1.33
N ARG A 141 -3.33 -1.73 -1.53
CA ARG A 141 -2.03 -1.59 -0.87
C ARG A 141 -0.92 -1.93 -1.85
N ILE A 142 0.26 -1.35 -1.63
CA ILE A 142 1.46 -1.82 -2.31
C ILE A 142 1.86 -3.19 -1.75
N ARG A 143 2.27 -4.11 -2.63
CA ARG A 143 2.77 -5.43 -2.26
C ARG A 143 3.87 -5.32 -1.20
N SER A 144 3.71 -6.05 -0.10
CA SER A 144 4.59 -5.98 1.08
C SER A 144 5.80 -6.92 1.06
N PHE A 145 6.11 -7.49 -0.12
CA PHE A 145 7.23 -8.41 -0.31
C PHE A 145 7.85 -8.24 -1.70
N ALA A 146 9.12 -8.60 -1.83
CA ALA A 146 9.83 -8.52 -3.09
C ALA A 146 9.46 -9.69 -4.03
N PRO A 147 9.36 -9.47 -5.35
CA PRO A 147 9.49 -8.18 -6.03
C PRO A 147 8.21 -7.34 -5.89
N MET A 148 8.35 -6.10 -5.42
CA MET A 148 7.20 -5.15 -5.27
C MET A 148 7.12 -4.13 -6.41
N MET A 149 8.25 -3.86 -7.05
CA MET A 149 8.40 -2.85 -8.10
C MET A 149 9.56 -3.19 -9.03
N GLU A 150 9.64 -2.53 -10.17
CA GLU A 150 10.75 -2.62 -11.14
C GLU A 150 10.84 -1.29 -11.91
N PRO A 151 11.96 -0.96 -12.59
CA PRO A 151 12.05 0.23 -13.41
C PRO A 151 10.93 0.28 -14.45
N ALA A 152 10.37 1.46 -14.70
CA ALA A 152 9.29 1.62 -15.68
C ALA A 152 9.70 1.16 -17.09
N ALA A 153 11.00 1.24 -17.40
CA ALA A 153 11.59 0.80 -18.67
C ALA A 153 11.76 -0.73 -18.81
N THR A 154 11.38 -1.52 -17.79
CA THR A 154 11.46 -2.99 -17.86
C THR A 154 10.48 -3.52 -18.91
N ALA A 155 10.97 -4.29 -19.88
CA ALA A 155 10.12 -4.92 -20.89
C ALA A 155 9.18 -5.97 -20.26
N GLU A 156 8.00 -6.17 -20.85
CA GLU A 156 6.97 -7.04 -20.26
C GLU A 156 7.41 -8.51 -20.19
N GLU A 157 8.19 -8.97 -21.17
CA GLU A 157 8.80 -10.30 -21.18
C GLU A 157 9.79 -10.54 -20.02
N ASP A 158 10.47 -9.47 -19.58
CA ASP A 158 11.48 -9.50 -18.52
C ASP A 158 10.90 -9.17 -17.13
N SER A 159 9.66 -8.69 -17.11
CA SER A 159 8.97 -8.26 -15.88
C SER A 159 8.90 -9.40 -14.86
N LYS A 160 9.33 -9.09 -13.64
CA LYS A 160 9.22 -9.99 -12.48
C LYS A 160 7.98 -9.69 -11.65
N LEU A 161 7.28 -8.60 -11.95
CA LEU A 161 6.00 -8.24 -11.36
C LEU A 161 4.88 -9.12 -11.89
N LYS A 162 4.77 -10.32 -11.33
CA LYS A 162 3.70 -11.29 -11.62
C LYS A 162 2.92 -11.58 -10.36
N ARG A 163 1.64 -11.94 -10.51
CA ARG A 163 0.78 -12.36 -9.39
C ARG A 163 1.38 -13.57 -8.68
N SER A 164 1.45 -13.50 -7.35
CA SER A 164 1.77 -14.63 -6.49
C SER A 164 0.51 -15.35 -6.01
N LYS A 165 0.68 -16.57 -5.49
CA LYS A 165 -0.45 -17.41 -5.04
C LYS A 165 -1.14 -16.90 -3.78
N ILE A 166 -0.46 -16.09 -2.96
CA ILE A 166 -0.95 -15.66 -1.65
C ILE A 166 -1.68 -14.31 -1.68
N GLU A 167 -1.75 -13.67 -2.84
CA GLU A 167 -2.27 -12.32 -2.99
C GLU A 167 -3.77 -12.29 -3.25
N VAL A 168 -4.44 -11.40 -2.52
CA VAL A 168 -5.85 -11.08 -2.73
C VAL A 168 -5.92 -9.98 -3.78
N MET A 169 -6.54 -10.29 -4.92
CA MET A 169 -6.62 -9.39 -6.08
C MET A 169 -7.98 -8.70 -6.22
N SER A 170 -8.95 -9.07 -5.40
CA SER A 170 -10.27 -8.46 -5.37
C SER A 170 -10.51 -7.80 -4.03
N ARG A 171 -11.18 -6.65 -4.04
CA ARG A 171 -11.65 -6.02 -2.82
C ARG A 171 -12.58 -6.99 -2.08
N ILE A 172 -12.40 -7.11 -0.78
CA ILE A 172 -13.39 -7.80 0.05
C ILE A 172 -14.61 -6.88 0.14
N THR A 173 -15.75 -7.38 -0.33
CA THR A 173 -17.05 -6.79 -0.07
C THR A 173 -17.58 -7.36 1.25
N ALA A 174 -18.22 -6.54 2.07
CA ALA A 174 -19.01 -7.04 3.19
C ALA A 174 -20.09 -7.99 2.65
N ASP A 175 -20.54 -8.95 3.49
CA ASP A 175 -21.64 -9.84 3.13
C ASP A 175 -22.82 -9.00 2.63
N ALA A 176 -23.38 -9.37 1.47
CA ALA A 176 -24.57 -8.72 0.95
C ALA A 176 -25.68 -8.80 2.01
N GLU A 177 -26.35 -7.68 2.28
CA GLU A 177 -27.52 -7.70 3.15
C GLU A 177 -28.51 -8.77 2.63
N PRO A 178 -29.10 -9.60 3.52
CA PRO A 178 -30.12 -10.53 3.09
C PRO A 178 -31.24 -9.74 2.43
N GLU A 179 -31.64 -10.14 1.21
CA GLU A 179 -32.84 -9.60 0.57
C GLU A 179 -33.99 -9.73 1.55
N VAL A 180 -34.46 -8.59 2.05
CA VAL A 180 -35.67 -8.54 2.86
C VAL A 180 -36.81 -8.74 1.87
N GLU A 181 -37.35 -9.96 1.78
CA GLU A 181 -38.62 -10.17 1.08
C GLU A 181 -39.66 -9.27 1.75
N GLU A 182 -40.20 -8.30 1.01
CA GLU A 182 -41.38 -7.55 1.42
C GLU A 182 -42.50 -8.55 1.70
N VAL A 183 -42.77 -8.78 2.99
CA VAL A 183 -44.00 -9.46 3.40
C VAL A 183 -45.13 -8.50 3.07
N ALA A 184 -45.86 -8.78 1.98
CA ALA A 184 -47.05 -8.06 1.61
C ALA A 184 -47.98 -7.94 2.83
N GLU A 185 -48.26 -6.70 3.22
CA GLU A 185 -49.25 -6.35 4.24
C GLU A 185 -50.57 -7.05 3.89
N GLY A 186 -50.92 -8.05 4.69
CA GLY A 186 -52.20 -8.73 4.60
C GLY A 186 -53.30 -7.72 4.82
N SER A 187 -54.14 -7.56 3.80
CA SER A 187 -55.36 -6.76 3.86
C SER A 187 -56.21 -7.19 5.07
N GLU A 188 -56.46 -6.26 5.99
CA GLU A 188 -57.56 -6.36 6.94
C GLU A 188 -58.87 -6.50 6.16
N GLY A 189 -59.41 -7.72 6.16
CA GLY A 189 -60.75 -8.04 5.70
C GLY A 189 -61.67 -8.22 6.90
N ASP A 190 -62.72 -7.40 6.95
CA ASP A 190 -63.93 -7.51 7.77
C ASP A 190 -64.34 -8.94 8.13
N TRP A 191 -64.65 -9.19 9.41
CA TRP A 191 -65.94 -9.62 9.99
C TRP A 191 -65.81 -9.90 11.49
#